data_AF-A0A9W8BGX6-F1
#
_entry.id   AF-A0A9W8BGX6-F1
#
_cell.length_a   1.000
_cell.length_b   1.000
_cell.length_c   1.000
_cell.angle_alpha   90.00
_cell.angle_beta   90.00
_cell.angle_gamma   90.00
#
_symmetry.space_group_name_H-M   'P 1'
#
loop_
_entity.id
_entity.type
_entity.pdbx_description
1 polymer ?
#
loop_
_entity_poly.entity_id
_entity_poly.type
_entity_poly.pdbx_seq_one_letter_code
_entity_poly.pdbx_strand_id
1 'polypeptide(L)'
;MENKRWRPIDPPQSKYYCVLVQYTQSIDTGAMADFVRSTIMDQTTARKHFNYRLVAAEVSLELTGFGNNAVCPIGLAHPLALIVCQSIAKLQPPVFWLGGGHVDYKLAVPVDRFIQATGCHVADISH
;
A
#
# COMPACT_ATOMS: atom_id res chain seq x y z
N MET A 1 5.86 0.40 1.06
CA MET A 1 6.68 1.24 0.15
C MET A 1 7.11 2.51 0.89
N GLU A 2 8.34 2.96 0.70
CA GLU A 2 8.90 4.21 1.25
C GLU A 2 9.27 5.16 0.12
N ASN A 3 8.93 6.45 0.24
CA ASN A 3 9.49 7.49 -0.63
C ASN A 3 10.88 7.91 -0.13
N LYS A 4 11.95 7.48 -0.82
CA LYS A 4 13.34 7.82 -0.47
C LYS A 4 13.71 9.29 -0.68
N ARG A 5 12.87 10.05 -1.40
CA ARG A 5 13.02 11.50 -1.60
C ARG A 5 12.02 12.30 -0.80
N TRP A 6 11.37 11.66 0.18
CA TRP A 6 10.43 12.32 1.07
C TRP A 6 11.09 13.45 1.83
N ARG A 7 10.33 14.53 2.00
CA ARG A 7 10.67 15.68 2.83
C ARG A 7 9.36 16.23 3.39
N PRO A 8 9.37 16.87 4.56
CA PRO A 8 8.20 17.56 5.07
C PRO A 8 7.79 18.67 4.09
N ILE A 9 6.52 18.68 3.70
CA ILE A 9 5.88 19.63 2.77
C ILE A 9 4.47 19.96 3.27
N ASP A 10 3.87 21.01 2.71
CA ASP A 10 2.50 21.45 2.98
C ASP A 10 1.71 21.48 1.66
N PRO A 11 0.61 20.70 1.51
CA PRO A 11 0.05 19.77 2.48
C PRO A 11 0.97 18.56 2.74
N PRO A 12 0.89 17.94 3.94
CA PRO A 12 1.75 16.85 4.32
C PRO A 12 1.51 15.60 3.47
N GLN A 13 2.59 15.02 2.97
CA GLN A 13 2.59 13.73 2.27
C GLN A 13 3.07 12.63 3.22
N SER A 14 2.44 11.44 3.18
CA SER A 14 2.98 10.29 3.90
C SER A 14 4.32 9.83 3.31
N LYS A 15 5.29 9.53 4.17
CA LYS A 15 6.56 8.91 3.78
C LYS A 15 6.38 7.45 3.37
N TYR A 16 5.45 6.75 4.01
CA TYR A 16 5.22 5.32 3.88
C TYR A 16 3.80 5.01 3.43
N TYR A 17 3.67 4.03 2.54
CA TYR A 17 2.38 3.50 2.09
C TYR A 17 2.40 1.97 2.21
N CYS A 18 1.31 1.39 2.70
CA CYS A 18 1.09 -0.04 2.64
C CYS A 18 0.40 -0.35 1.29
N VAL A 19 1.09 -1.09 0.42
CA VAL A 19 0.62 -1.35 -0.95
C VAL A 19 0.27 -2.83 -1.06
N LEU A 20 -0.98 -3.11 -1.45
CA LEU A 20 -1.47 -4.46 -1.67
C LEU A 20 -1.38 -4.76 -3.17
N VAL A 21 -0.61 -5.79 -3.52
CA VAL A 21 -0.37 -6.26 -4.89
C VAL A 21 -0.56 -7.77 -4.94
N GLN A 22 -1.01 -8.31 -6.07
CA GLN A 22 -1.12 -9.75 -6.26
C GLN A 22 0.29 -10.38 -6.28
N TYR A 23 0.41 -11.60 -5.77
CA TYR A 23 1.70 -12.30 -5.67
C TYR A 23 2.42 -12.47 -7.02
N THR A 24 1.67 -12.56 -8.11
CA THR A 24 2.18 -12.73 -9.47
C THR A 24 2.56 -11.41 -10.15
N GLN A 25 2.35 -10.27 -9.49
CA GLN A 25 2.53 -8.94 -10.07
C GLN A 25 3.60 -8.15 -9.34
N SER A 26 4.17 -7.18 -10.06
CA SER A 26 5.12 -6.22 -9.51
C SER A 26 4.51 -4.82 -9.45
N ILE A 27 4.94 -4.02 -8.47
CA ILE A 27 4.51 -2.63 -8.34
C ILE A 27 5.25 -1.77 -9.36
N ASP A 28 4.51 -1.04 -10.18
CA ASP A 28 5.05 0.06 -10.99
C ASP A 28 5.22 1.31 -10.10
N THR A 29 6.46 1.54 -9.66
CA THR A 29 6.80 2.69 -8.82
C THR A 29 6.65 4.04 -9.52
N GLY A 30 6.67 4.06 -10.86
CA GLY A 30 6.41 5.23 -11.68
C GLY A 30 4.92 5.58 -11.64
N ALA A 31 4.07 4.62 -11.97
CA ALA A 31 2.62 4.77 -11.87
C ALA A 31 2.18 5.13 -10.43
N MET A 32 2.80 4.51 -9.42
CA MET A 32 2.56 4.86 -8.01
C MET A 32 2.94 6.33 -7.71
N ALA A 33 4.06 6.82 -8.23
CA ALA A 33 4.45 8.23 -8.08
C ALA A 33 3.41 9.18 -8.68
N ASP A 34 2.93 8.87 -9.89
CA ASP A 34 1.93 9.67 -10.58
C ASP A 34 0.57 9.60 -9.88
N PHE A 35 0.18 8.44 -9.35
CA PHE A 35 -1.04 8.26 -8.57
C PHE A 35 -1.02 9.08 -7.26
N VAL A 36 0.01 8.93 -6.43
CA VAL A 36 0.10 9.66 -5.16
C VAL A 36 0.12 11.16 -5.40
N ARG A 37 0.89 11.61 -6.40
CA ARG A 37 0.97 13.03 -6.76
C ARG A 37 -0.37 13.60 -7.25
N SER A 38 -1.13 12.85 -8.03
CA SER A 38 -2.34 13.34 -8.69
C SER A 38 -3.62 13.21 -7.87
N THR A 39 -3.71 12.17 -7.03
CA THR A 39 -4.95 11.75 -6.38
C THR A 39 -4.91 11.95 -4.86
N ILE A 40 -3.77 11.67 -4.22
CA ILE A 40 -3.61 11.80 -2.77
C ILE A 40 -3.14 13.22 -2.40
N MET A 41 -2.40 13.85 -3.30
CA MET A 41 -1.89 15.21 -3.16
C MET A 41 -2.54 16.17 -4.17
N ASP A 42 -2.24 17.45 -4.05
CA ASP A 42 -2.75 18.55 -4.87
C ASP A 42 -1.91 18.86 -6.14
N GLN A 43 -1.05 17.92 -6.57
CA GLN A 43 -0.15 18.06 -7.73
C GLN A 43 0.91 19.18 -7.67
N THR A 44 0.94 19.98 -6.61
CA THR A 44 1.92 21.08 -6.44
C THR A 44 3.35 20.56 -6.33
N THR A 45 3.51 19.36 -5.76
CA THR A 45 4.82 18.74 -5.59
C THR A 45 5.31 18.15 -6.92
N ALA A 46 6.50 18.57 -7.33
CA ALA A 46 7.13 18.08 -8.56
C ALA A 46 7.43 16.58 -8.48
N ARG A 47 7.18 15.86 -9.59
CA ARG A 47 7.35 14.39 -9.70
C ARG A 47 8.73 13.88 -9.28
N LYS A 48 9.79 14.69 -9.44
CA LYS A 48 11.17 14.34 -9.03
C LYS A 48 11.33 14.07 -7.53
N HIS A 49 10.38 14.51 -6.70
CA HIS A 49 10.36 14.28 -5.24
C HIS A 49 9.76 12.93 -4.84
N PHE A 50 9.37 12.10 -5.81
CA PHE A 50 8.82 10.78 -5.57
C PHE A 50 9.82 9.72 -6.05
N ASN A 51 10.33 8.91 -5.13
CA ASN A 51 11.14 7.73 -5.42
C ASN A 51 10.73 6.61 -4.48
N TYR A 52 9.73 5.82 -4.89
CA TYR A 52 9.24 4.72 -4.07
C TYR A 52 10.15 3.50 -4.16
N ARG A 53 10.51 2.96 -3.00
CA ARG A 53 11.28 1.72 -2.84
C ARG A 53 10.60 0.81 -1.82
N LEU A 54 10.97 -0.47 -1.83
CA LEU A 54 10.62 -1.37 -0.74
C LEU A 54 11.21 -0.84 0.57
N VAL A 55 10.43 -1.01 1.64
CA VAL A 55 10.84 -0.63 3.00
C VAL A 55 11.82 -1.69 3.49
N ALA A 56 12.84 -1.29 4.26
CA ALA A 56 13.70 -2.26 4.95
C ALA A 56 12.86 -3.13 5.91
N ALA A 57 13.26 -4.39 6.12
CA ALA A 57 12.46 -5.34 6.88
C ALA A 57 12.21 -4.89 8.33
N GLU A 58 13.22 -4.29 8.96
CA GLU A 58 13.19 -3.80 10.34
C GLU A 58 12.19 -2.65 10.49
N VAL A 59 12.22 -1.71 9.53
CA VAL A 59 11.26 -0.59 9.49
C VAL A 59 9.86 -1.08 9.15
N SER A 60 9.73 -2.09 8.29
CA SER A 60 8.43 -2.71 8.00
C SER A 60 7.84 -3.36 9.26
N LEU A 61 8.66 -4.04 10.07
CA LEU A 61 8.23 -4.62 11.33
C LEU A 61 7.75 -3.54 12.31
N GLU A 62 8.50 -2.45 12.45
CA GLU A 62 8.12 -1.32 13.32
C GLU A 62 6.80 -0.67 12.88
N LEU A 63 6.63 -0.44 11.58
CA LEU A 63 5.43 0.19 11.03
C LEU A 63 4.21 -0.71 11.11
N THR A 64 4.37 -2.01 10.82
CA THR A 64 3.24 -2.93 10.68
C THR A 64 2.95 -3.72 11.95
N GLY A 65 3.93 -3.95 12.81
CA GLY A 65 3.84 -4.88 13.94
C GLY A 65 3.93 -6.35 13.55
N PHE A 66 4.13 -6.66 12.26
CA PHE A 66 4.11 -8.02 11.74
C PHE A 66 5.45 -8.39 11.10
N GLY A 67 5.91 -9.62 11.38
CA GLY A 67 7.10 -10.19 10.76
C GLY A 67 6.91 -10.51 9.28
N ASN A 68 8.02 -10.88 8.63
CA ASN A 68 8.01 -11.32 7.24
C ASN A 68 6.99 -12.45 7.01
N ASN A 69 6.31 -12.40 5.87
CA ASN A 69 5.24 -13.34 5.46
C ASN A 69 3.97 -13.37 6.32
N ALA A 70 3.91 -12.56 7.38
CA ALA A 70 2.76 -12.44 8.28
C ALA A 70 2.03 -11.09 8.18
N VAL A 71 2.53 -10.16 7.34
CA VAL A 71 2.01 -8.79 7.27
C VAL A 71 0.51 -8.78 6.93
N CYS A 72 -0.26 -8.23 7.86
CA CYS A 72 -1.68 -7.93 7.69
C CYS A 72 -1.82 -6.41 7.49
N PRO A 73 -2.58 -5.94 6.49
CA PRO A 73 -2.87 -4.51 6.34
C PRO A 73 -3.89 -3.97 7.37
N ILE A 74 -4.39 -4.82 8.26
CA ILE A 74 -5.33 -4.50 9.35
C ILE A 74 -4.59 -4.67 10.68
N GLY A 75 -4.85 -3.77 11.64
CA GLY A 75 -4.22 -3.83 12.97
C GLY A 75 -2.74 -3.45 12.96
N LEU A 76 -2.34 -2.58 12.04
CA LEU A 76 -0.97 -2.08 11.93
C LEU A 76 -0.55 -1.33 13.21
N ALA A 77 0.72 -1.48 13.62
CA ALA A 77 1.28 -0.75 14.75
C ALA A 77 1.23 0.78 14.58
N HIS A 78 1.37 1.26 13.35
CA HIS A 78 1.23 2.66 12.98
C HIS A 78 0.17 2.84 11.88
N PRO A 79 -0.61 3.93 11.90
CA PRO A 79 -1.57 4.20 10.84
C PRO A 79 -0.85 4.46 9.51
N LEU A 80 -1.13 3.64 8.50
CA LEU A 80 -0.58 3.79 7.15
C LEU A 80 -1.70 3.98 6.13
N ALA A 81 -1.47 4.87 5.17
CA ALA A 81 -2.32 4.96 4.00
C ALA A 81 -2.19 3.69 3.15
N LEU A 82 -3.34 3.11 2.81
CA LEU A 82 -3.46 1.87 2.05
C LEU A 82 -3.70 2.18 0.57
N ILE A 83 -2.93 1.50 -0.30
CA ILE A 83 -3.15 1.52 -1.75
C ILE A 83 -3.34 0.08 -2.22
N VAL A 84 -4.50 -0.21 -2.80
CA VAL A 84 -4.85 -1.51 -3.37
C VAL A 84 -4.69 -1.45 -4.88
N CYS A 85 -3.92 -2.37 -5.44
CA CYS A 85 -3.77 -2.47 -6.89
C CYS A 85 -5.12 -2.81 -7.55
N GLN A 86 -5.44 -2.14 -8.66
CA GLN A 86 -6.72 -2.26 -9.35
C GLN A 86 -7.01 -3.71 -9.78
N SER A 87 -5.99 -4.51 -10.04
CA SER A 87 -6.11 -5.93 -10.33
C SER A 87 -6.80 -6.71 -9.20
N ILE A 88 -6.56 -6.37 -7.93
CA ILE A 88 -7.26 -6.96 -6.77
C ILE A 88 -8.73 -6.53 -6.75
N ALA A 89 -9.00 -5.25 -7.05
CA ALA A 89 -10.35 -4.71 -7.09
C ALA A 89 -11.24 -5.37 -8.17
N LYS A 90 -10.61 -5.97 -9.20
CA LYS A 90 -11.26 -6.61 -10.35
C LYS A 90 -11.31 -8.14 -10.27
N LEU A 91 -10.93 -8.74 -9.15
CA LEU A 91 -10.89 -10.20 -8.99
C LEU A 91 -12.27 -10.85 -9.23
N GLN A 92 -12.23 -12.04 -9.84
CA GLN A 92 -13.40 -12.91 -10.00
C GLN A 92 -13.01 -14.33 -9.55
N PRO A 93 -13.58 -14.87 -8.46
CA PRO A 93 -14.55 -14.21 -7.55
C PRO A 93 -13.92 -13.01 -6.80
N PRO A 94 -14.72 -12.02 -6.34
CA PRO A 94 -14.23 -10.80 -5.69
C PRO A 94 -13.83 -11.03 -4.22
N VAL A 95 -12.94 -12.01 -4.01
CA VAL A 95 -12.38 -12.39 -2.71
C VAL A 95 -10.87 -12.54 -2.89
N PHE A 96 -10.11 -12.09 -1.90
CA PHE A 96 -8.66 -12.22 -1.89
C PHE A 96 -8.15 -12.64 -0.52
N TRP A 97 -6.90 -13.10 -0.47
CA TRP A 97 -6.27 -13.62 0.73
C TRP A 97 -5.22 -12.66 1.27
N LEU A 98 -5.29 -12.36 2.55
CA LEU A 98 -4.35 -11.52 3.29
C LEU A 98 -3.60 -12.33 4.34
N GLY A 99 -2.42 -11.84 4.78
CA GLY A 99 -1.81 -12.34 6.02
C GLY A 99 -2.73 -12.06 7.21
N GLY A 100 -2.84 -13.02 8.13
CA GLY A 100 -3.67 -12.92 9.35
C GLY A 100 -2.90 -12.46 10.59
N GLY A 101 -1.74 -11.83 10.43
CA GLY A 101 -0.88 -11.40 11.54
C GLY A 101 0.04 -12.49 12.10
N HIS A 102 -0.04 -13.71 11.54
CA HIS A 102 0.88 -14.82 11.79
C HIS A 102 1.22 -15.50 10.47
N VAL A 103 2.36 -16.19 10.39
CA VAL A 103 2.81 -16.85 9.15
C VAL A 103 1.82 -17.91 8.65
N ASP A 104 1.20 -18.63 9.59
CA ASP A 104 0.27 -19.73 9.30
C ASP A 104 -1.19 -19.29 9.09
N TYR A 105 -1.50 -18.02 9.34
CA TYR A 105 -2.88 -17.53 9.24
C TYR A 105 -3.07 -16.68 8.00
N LYS A 106 -4.14 -16.98 7.25
CA LYS A 106 -4.60 -16.21 6.11
C LYS A 106 -6.07 -15.85 6.31
N LEU A 107 -6.44 -14.66 5.86
CA LEU A 107 -7.81 -14.15 5.91
C LEU A 107 -8.34 -14.08 4.48
N ALA A 108 -9.43 -14.81 4.20
CA ALA A 108 -10.21 -14.60 2.99
C ALA A 108 -11.16 -13.41 3.22
N VAL A 109 -11.02 -12.37 2.41
CA VAL A 109 -11.78 -11.13 2.59
C VAL A 109 -12.49 -10.77 1.28
N PRO A 110 -13.80 -10.45 1.31
CA PRO A 110 -14.48 -9.83 0.19
C PRO A 110 -13.86 -8.48 -0.15
N VAL A 111 -13.55 -8.28 -1.44
CA VAL A 111 -12.86 -7.08 -1.94
C VAL A 111 -13.62 -5.81 -1.60
N ASP A 112 -14.94 -5.80 -1.83
CA ASP A 112 -15.83 -4.66 -1.57
C ASP A 112 -15.85 -4.26 -0.09
N ARG A 113 -15.96 -5.24 0.82
CA ARG A 113 -15.96 -5.02 2.26
C ARG A 113 -14.63 -4.50 2.76
N PHE A 114 -13.52 -5.00 2.22
CA PHE A 114 -12.20 -4.50 2.56
C PHE A 114 -12.05 -3.02 2.17
N ILE A 115 -12.40 -2.65 0.93
CA ILE A 115 -12.30 -1.28 0.45
C ILE A 115 -13.20 -0.35 1.29
N GLN A 116 -14.44 -0.76 1.54
CA GLN A 116 -15.39 0.02 2.33
C GLN A 116 -14.91 0.23 3.77
N ALA A 117 -14.39 -0.81 4.42
CA ALA A 117 -13.97 -0.75 5.82
C ALA A 117 -12.67 0.02 6.02
N THR A 118 -11.76 -0.02 5.06
CA THR A 118 -10.43 0.61 5.19
C THR A 118 -10.38 2.02 4.60
N GLY A 119 -11.31 2.39 3.71
CA GLY A 119 -11.22 3.64 2.96
C GLY A 119 -9.97 3.73 2.08
N CYS A 120 -9.37 2.58 1.73
CA CYS A 120 -8.13 2.54 0.96
C CYS A 120 -8.29 3.17 -0.43
N HIS A 121 -7.17 3.63 -0.99
CA HIS A 121 -7.13 4.06 -2.37
C HIS A 121 -7.01 2.85 -3.32
N VAL A 122 -7.71 2.88 -4.45
CA VAL A 122 -7.55 1.87 -5.51
C VAL A 122 -6.83 2.50 -6.69
N ALA A 123 -5.74 1.87 -7.14
CA ALA A 123 -4.86 2.45 -8.16
C ALA A 123 -4.35 1.39 -9.15
N ASP A 124 -4.27 1.74 -10.43
CA ASP A 124 -3.64 0.91 -11.46
C ASP A 124 -2.13 1.14 -11.46
N ILE A 125 -1.42 0.41 -10.60
CA ILE A 125 0.01 0.63 -10.31
C ILE A 125 0.79 -0.69 -10.28
N SER A 126 0.32 -1.71 -11.00
CA SER A 126 0.94 -3.03 -11.04
C SER A 126 0.89 -3.64 -12.43
N HIS A 127 1.92 -4.40 -12.78
CA HIS A 127 1.97 -5.23 -13.99
C HIS A 127 2.24 -6.68 -13.62
#